data_AF-A0A7C7RZ09-F1
#
_entry.id   AF-A0A7C7RZ09-F1
#
_cell.length_a   1.000
_cell.length_b   1.000
_cell.length_c   1.000
_cell.angle_alpha   90.00
_cell.angle_beta   90.00
_cell.angle_gamma   90.00
#
_symmetry.space_group_name_H-M   'P 1'
#
loop_
_entity.id
_entity.type
_entity.pdbx_description
1 polymer ?
#
loop_
_entity_poly.entity_id
_entity_poly.type
_entity_poly.pdbx_seq_one_letter_code
_entity_poly.pdbx_strand_id
1 'polypeptide(L)'
;MKITTMLTSADFLTRPYTPDMTLAGIRYACQSLPYTYNRMGGNRVKRLRRIVAGKGVELAFKRYLNKKHIPHDILGETPFTDPDQYDIAIGGRRCDIKSFLLTGKKRISKVRHHPEKLLSALALVPVDQIERKQHSDDDIFIFAFFNALLTSSQDKLKKAIAANQPIYLIHALPKAWANPRQWQPLGKLALKSNHASDIKIEIGGQDAQRRFQSEQIILPPKTRRTARREFCTLSYMHSFSLPNGEIGLHSPALKDTVLAAPSDWGNIWVYGMEVTFTGFITRREFRQIAERIPKGSRVFQYSRTRTENFGMPVRGLHPLKDLFTRAREWAAAKA
;
A
#
# COMPACT_ATOMS: atom_id res chain seq x y z
N MET A 1 3.68 -34.66 0.49
CA MET A 1 2.95 -33.92 1.55
C MET A 1 1.60 -34.57 1.72
N LYS A 2 1.28 -35.18 2.88
CA LYS A 2 -0.06 -35.74 3.09
C LYS A 2 -1.04 -34.58 3.20
N ILE A 3 -2.08 -34.59 2.38
CA ILE A 3 -3.13 -33.58 2.33
C ILE A 3 -3.94 -33.71 3.63
N THR A 4 -3.58 -32.94 4.64
CA THR A 4 -4.41 -32.76 5.83
C THR A 4 -5.38 -31.62 5.54
N THR A 5 -6.62 -32.01 5.21
CA THR A 5 -7.84 -31.19 5.12
C THR A 5 -7.89 -30.07 4.08
N MET A 6 -8.94 -30.09 3.23
CA MET A 6 -9.27 -28.97 2.35
C MET A 6 -9.58 -27.71 3.18
N LEU A 7 -9.08 -26.55 2.75
CA LEU A 7 -9.36 -25.27 3.40
C LEU A 7 -10.86 -24.96 3.36
N THR A 8 -11.42 -24.60 4.51
CA THR A 8 -12.81 -24.16 4.67
C THR A 8 -12.85 -22.69 5.09
N SER A 9 -14.03 -22.07 5.05
CA SER A 9 -14.18 -20.69 5.56
C SER A 9 -14.00 -20.57 7.07
N ALA A 10 -14.09 -21.67 7.82
CA ALA A 10 -13.81 -21.68 9.25
C ALA A 10 -12.31 -21.49 9.55
N ASP A 11 -11.45 -21.80 8.59
CA ASP A 11 -10.00 -21.62 8.69
C ASP A 11 -9.55 -20.18 8.44
N PHE A 12 -10.46 -19.32 7.96
CA PHE A 12 -10.15 -17.93 7.66
C PHE A 12 -9.88 -17.11 8.92
N LEU A 13 -8.86 -16.28 8.82
CA LEU A 13 -8.46 -15.36 9.87
C LEU A 13 -8.98 -13.96 9.55
N THR A 14 -10.13 -13.58 10.13
CA THR A 14 -10.69 -12.22 9.97
C THR A 14 -10.23 -11.28 11.10
N ARG A 15 -9.81 -10.08 10.73
CA ARG A 15 -9.32 -9.05 11.65
C ARG A 15 -9.96 -7.69 11.36
N PRO A 16 -10.37 -6.94 12.39
CA PRO A 16 -10.83 -5.58 12.19
C PRO A 16 -9.70 -4.72 11.66
N TYR A 17 -10.04 -3.77 10.79
CA TYR A 17 -9.09 -2.81 10.24
C TYR A 17 -9.31 -1.45 10.90
N THR A 18 -8.26 -0.88 11.49
CA THR A 18 -8.33 0.36 12.27
C THR A 18 -7.68 1.55 11.54
N PRO A 19 -8.10 2.81 11.81
CA PRO A 19 -7.61 4.00 11.11
C PRO A 19 -6.08 4.16 11.08
N ASP A 20 -5.41 3.77 12.16
CA ASP A 20 -3.95 3.83 12.28
C ASP A 20 -3.21 2.90 11.31
N MET A 21 -3.87 1.82 10.83
CA MET A 21 -3.32 0.99 9.75
C MET A 21 -3.29 1.74 8.42
N THR A 22 -4.30 2.57 8.15
CA THR A 22 -4.29 3.48 7.00
C THR A 22 -3.20 4.54 7.14
N LEU A 23 -3.01 5.11 8.33
CA LEU A 23 -1.94 6.08 8.58
C LEU A 23 -0.55 5.47 8.40
N ALA A 24 -0.32 4.25 8.88
CA ALA A 24 0.94 3.53 8.66
C ALA A 24 1.20 3.30 7.17
N GLY A 25 0.18 2.89 6.42
CA GLY A 25 0.27 2.73 4.97
C GLY A 25 0.52 4.04 4.23
N ILE A 26 -0.08 5.16 4.67
CA ILE A 26 0.17 6.50 4.12
C ILE A 26 1.62 6.91 4.34
N ARG A 27 2.16 6.72 5.54
CA ARG A 27 3.56 7.04 5.86
C ARG A 27 4.51 6.32 4.91
N TYR A 28 4.34 5.01 4.73
CA TYR A 28 5.15 4.24 3.80
C TYR A 28 4.95 4.69 2.34
N ALA A 29 3.71 4.97 1.93
CA ALA A 29 3.41 5.44 0.57
C ALA A 29 4.10 6.78 0.25
N CYS A 30 4.14 7.70 1.22
CA CYS A 30 4.84 8.98 1.09
C CYS A 30 6.37 8.79 0.98
N GLN A 31 6.94 7.91 1.80
CA GLN A 31 8.38 7.62 1.81
C GLN A 31 8.87 6.89 0.55
N SER A 32 8.09 5.94 0.04
CA SER A 32 8.44 5.13 -1.14
C SER A 32 8.16 5.83 -2.49
N LEU A 33 7.57 7.03 -2.47
CA LEU A 33 7.16 7.74 -3.69
C LEU A 33 8.32 8.02 -4.69
N PRO A 34 9.54 8.42 -4.26
CA PRO A 34 10.70 8.56 -5.16
C PRO A 34 11.05 7.30 -5.96
N TYR A 35 10.89 6.15 -5.32
CA TYR A 35 11.36 4.85 -5.79
C TYR A 35 10.31 4.10 -6.61
N THR A 36 9.04 4.48 -6.46
CA THR A 36 7.94 3.86 -7.19
C THR A 36 7.71 4.46 -8.58
N TYR A 37 8.33 5.61 -8.92
CA TYR A 37 8.10 6.40 -10.15
C TYR A 37 8.20 5.59 -11.45
N ASN A 38 9.26 4.79 -11.61
CA ASN A 38 9.47 3.98 -12.82
C ASN A 38 8.53 2.77 -12.93
N ARG A 39 7.86 2.39 -11.82
CA ARG A 39 6.85 1.34 -11.79
C ARG A 39 5.42 1.90 -11.93
N MET A 40 5.24 3.23 -12.02
CA MET A 40 3.95 3.94 -11.96
C MET A 40 3.23 4.09 -13.32
N GLY A 41 2.89 2.98 -13.98
CA GLY A 41 1.85 3.01 -15.02
C GLY A 41 0.47 3.35 -14.42
N GLY A 42 -0.26 4.31 -15.01
CA GLY A 42 -1.65 4.66 -14.66
C GLY A 42 -1.82 5.77 -13.59
N ASN A 43 -3.03 5.91 -13.04
CA ASN A 43 -3.38 6.96 -12.06
C ASN A 43 -2.62 6.80 -10.72
N ARG A 44 -1.77 7.78 -10.38
CA ARG A 44 -0.88 7.78 -9.20
C ARG A 44 -1.63 7.62 -7.88
N VAL A 45 -2.73 8.35 -7.68
CA VAL A 45 -3.55 8.30 -6.46
C VAL A 45 -4.13 6.90 -6.25
N LYS A 46 -4.60 6.26 -7.32
CA LYS A 46 -5.11 4.88 -7.26
C LYS A 46 -4.02 3.88 -6.86
N ARG A 47 -2.78 4.10 -7.28
CA ARG A 47 -1.64 3.27 -6.87
C ARG A 47 -1.31 3.52 -5.40
N LEU A 48 -1.23 4.77 -4.95
CA LEU A 48 -0.96 5.09 -3.55
C LEU A 48 -1.98 4.46 -2.61
N ARG A 49 -3.28 4.52 -2.93
CA ARG A 49 -4.32 3.80 -2.18
C ARG A 49 -4.06 2.29 -2.06
N ARG A 50 -3.50 1.66 -3.09
CA ARG A 50 -3.15 0.22 -3.05
C ARG A 50 -1.95 -0.05 -2.15
N ILE A 51 -0.95 0.83 -2.16
CA ILE A 51 0.19 0.75 -1.24
C ILE A 51 -0.30 0.91 0.20
N VAL A 52 -1.11 1.95 0.45
CA VAL A 52 -1.73 2.20 1.76
C VAL A 52 -2.50 0.97 2.23
N ALA A 53 -3.33 0.39 1.36
CA ALA A 53 -4.10 -0.80 1.66
C ALA A 53 -3.22 -2.03 1.95
N GLY A 54 -2.18 -2.27 1.14
CA GLY A 54 -1.27 -3.40 1.30
C GLY A 54 -0.50 -3.33 2.62
N LYS A 55 0.16 -2.20 2.89
CA LYS A 55 0.89 -2.00 4.16
C LYS A 55 -0.02 -2.03 5.38
N GLY A 56 -1.26 -1.54 5.25
CA GLY A 56 -2.27 -1.67 6.31
C GLY A 56 -2.62 -3.13 6.61
N VAL A 57 -2.75 -3.97 5.57
CA VAL A 57 -2.96 -5.42 5.71
C VAL A 57 -1.74 -6.11 6.35
N GLU A 58 -0.53 -5.76 5.93
CA GLU A 58 0.70 -6.28 6.56
C GLU A 58 0.76 -5.95 8.06
N LEU A 59 0.43 -4.71 8.44
CA LEU A 59 0.39 -4.30 9.85
C LEU A 59 -0.68 -5.09 10.63
N ALA A 60 -1.85 -5.33 10.04
CA ALA A 60 -2.89 -6.16 10.65
C ALA A 60 -2.39 -7.59 10.92
N PHE A 61 -1.62 -8.16 9.98
CA PHE A 61 -1.03 -9.48 10.13
C PHE A 61 0.04 -9.51 11.22
N LYS A 62 0.98 -8.57 11.21
CA LYS A 62 2.03 -8.42 12.23
C LYS A 62 1.45 -8.32 13.64
N ARG A 63 0.41 -7.50 13.82
CA ARG A 63 -0.31 -7.38 15.10
C ARG A 63 -0.92 -8.70 15.56
N TYR A 64 -1.48 -9.47 14.62
CA TYR A 64 -2.03 -10.77 14.97
C TYR A 64 -0.92 -11.74 15.41
N LEU A 65 0.20 -11.81 14.70
CA LEU A 65 1.33 -12.66 15.04
C LEU A 65 1.91 -12.30 16.42
N ASN A 66 2.12 -11.00 16.68
CA ASN A 66 2.51 -10.47 17.99
C ASN A 66 1.53 -10.91 19.08
N LYS A 67 0.23 -10.67 18.90
CA LYS A 67 -0.81 -11.03 19.88
C LYS A 67 -0.85 -12.54 20.15
N LYS A 68 -0.54 -13.37 19.17
CA LYS A 68 -0.54 -14.84 19.28
C LYS A 68 0.83 -15.44 19.58
N HIS A 69 1.84 -14.60 19.80
CA HIS A 69 3.21 -15.02 20.08
C HIS A 69 3.71 -16.03 19.03
N ILE A 70 3.42 -15.76 17.75
CA ILE A 70 3.93 -16.59 16.66
C ILE A 70 5.36 -16.14 16.36
N PRO A 71 6.35 -17.04 16.32
CA PRO A 71 7.73 -16.67 15.97
C PRO A 71 7.81 -16.07 14.56
N HIS A 72 8.23 -14.81 14.49
CA HIS A 72 8.45 -14.10 13.24
C HIS A 72 9.53 -13.04 13.43
N ASP A 73 10.18 -12.66 12.34
CA ASP A 73 11.06 -11.50 12.29
C ASP A 73 10.61 -10.51 11.23
N ILE A 74 11.02 -9.26 11.44
CA ILE A 74 10.83 -8.14 10.53
C ILE A 74 12.16 -7.71 9.87
N LEU A 75 13.19 -8.56 9.94
CA LEU A 75 14.55 -8.22 9.47
C LEU A 75 14.62 -8.00 7.95
N GLY A 76 13.56 -8.37 7.22
CA GLY A 76 13.38 -8.08 5.80
C GLY A 76 12.67 -6.78 5.48
N GLU A 77 12.23 -6.00 6.48
CA GLU A 77 11.80 -4.62 6.29
C GLU A 77 13.02 -3.80 5.85
N THR A 78 13.34 -3.85 4.57
CA THR A 78 14.35 -2.98 3.98
C THR A 78 13.93 -1.52 4.14
N PRO A 79 14.88 -0.59 4.31
CA PRO A 79 14.59 0.83 4.20
C PRO A 79 13.79 1.10 2.93
N PHE A 80 12.83 2.05 2.96
CA PHE A 80 12.00 2.41 1.80
C PHE A 80 12.80 2.83 0.54
N THR A 81 14.11 3.03 0.70
CA THR A 81 15.09 3.35 -0.33
C THR A 81 15.57 2.14 -1.12
N ASP A 82 15.40 0.93 -0.59
CA ASP A 82 15.84 -0.33 -1.18
C ASP A 82 14.64 -1.15 -1.68
N PRO A 83 14.83 -2.05 -2.66
CA PRO A 83 13.77 -2.96 -3.07
C PRO A 83 13.32 -3.85 -1.91
N ASP A 84 12.01 -3.88 -1.61
CA ASP A 84 11.44 -4.79 -0.60
C ASP A 84 11.92 -6.22 -0.86
N GLN A 85 12.59 -6.82 0.13
CA GLN A 85 13.05 -8.21 0.04
C GLN A 85 11.94 -9.19 0.39
N TYR A 86 11.15 -8.89 1.43
CA TYR A 86 9.96 -9.65 1.86
C TYR A 86 9.14 -8.87 2.90
N ASP A 87 7.85 -9.19 3.08
CA ASP A 87 6.98 -8.42 3.99
C ASP A 87 7.19 -8.78 5.47
N ILE A 88 7.46 -10.07 5.72
CA ILE A 88 7.68 -10.68 7.04
C ILE A 88 8.38 -12.03 6.87
N ALA A 89 9.16 -12.49 7.85
CA ALA A 89 9.61 -13.88 7.89
C ALA A 89 8.96 -14.62 9.06
N ILE A 90 8.44 -15.82 8.80
CA ILE A 90 7.79 -16.68 9.81
C ILE A 90 8.62 -17.95 9.98
N GLY A 91 9.12 -18.15 11.20
CA GLY A 91 10.08 -19.22 11.54
C GLY A 91 11.27 -19.32 10.58
N GLY A 92 11.80 -18.16 10.15
CA GLY A 92 12.97 -18.05 9.26
C GLY A 92 12.68 -18.21 7.77
N ARG A 93 11.41 -18.35 7.36
CA ARG A 93 11.01 -18.37 5.96
C ARG A 93 10.40 -17.03 5.55
N ARG A 94 10.82 -16.50 4.40
CA ARG A 94 10.27 -15.27 3.85
C ARG A 94 8.82 -15.47 3.44
N CYS A 95 7.97 -14.52 3.79
CA CYS A 95 6.57 -14.51 3.44
C CYS A 95 6.22 -13.22 2.68
N ASP A 96 5.41 -13.37 1.64
CA ASP A 96 4.93 -12.30 0.77
C ASP A 96 3.39 -12.32 0.79
N ILE A 97 2.80 -11.23 1.28
CA ILE A 97 1.37 -11.09 1.52
C ILE A 97 0.69 -10.51 0.28
N LYS A 98 -0.03 -11.36 -0.43
CA LYS A 98 -0.87 -10.98 -1.58
C LYS A 98 -2.25 -10.56 -1.09
N SER A 99 -2.43 -9.25 -0.95
CA SER A 99 -3.70 -8.66 -0.54
C SER A 99 -4.55 -8.17 -1.72
N PHE A 100 -5.83 -8.54 -1.71
CA PHE A 100 -6.82 -8.15 -2.71
C PHE A 100 -7.84 -7.18 -2.12
N LEU A 101 -7.79 -5.92 -2.55
CA LEU A 101 -8.74 -4.90 -2.13
C LEU A 101 -10.12 -5.13 -2.76
N LEU A 102 -11.10 -5.51 -1.93
CA LEU A 102 -12.50 -5.64 -2.28
C LEU A 102 -13.23 -4.32 -2.03
N THR A 103 -13.58 -3.66 -3.12
CA THR A 103 -14.29 -2.38 -3.08
C THR A 103 -15.74 -2.54 -3.54
N GLY A 104 -16.65 -1.81 -2.90
CA GLY A 104 -18.06 -1.70 -3.30
C GLY A 104 -19.01 -2.38 -2.33
N LYS A 105 -20.03 -1.64 -1.87
CA LYS A 105 -20.94 -2.04 -0.79
C LYS A 105 -21.58 -3.41 -0.99
N LYS A 106 -22.09 -3.70 -2.20
CA LYS A 106 -22.73 -5.00 -2.52
C LYS A 106 -21.76 -6.18 -2.39
N ARG A 107 -20.53 -6.05 -2.90
CA ARG A 107 -19.52 -7.12 -2.82
C ARG A 107 -19.04 -7.33 -1.39
N ILE A 108 -18.79 -6.23 -0.68
CA ILE A 108 -18.36 -6.25 0.73
C ILE A 108 -19.43 -6.92 1.59
N SER A 109 -20.68 -6.49 1.45
CA SER A 109 -21.82 -7.13 2.14
C SER A 109 -21.90 -8.62 1.80
N LYS A 110 -21.79 -9.00 0.52
CA LYS A 110 -21.82 -10.40 0.08
C LYS A 110 -20.73 -11.25 0.75
N VAL A 111 -19.49 -10.76 0.84
CA VAL A 111 -18.39 -11.50 1.49
C VAL A 111 -18.54 -11.56 2.99
N ARG A 112 -19.03 -10.49 3.63
CA ARG A 112 -19.25 -10.44 5.09
C ARG A 112 -20.28 -11.45 5.57
N HIS A 113 -21.38 -11.62 4.83
CA HIS A 113 -22.43 -12.57 5.17
C HIS A 113 -22.14 -13.99 4.69
N HIS A 114 -21.28 -14.13 3.66
CA HIS A 114 -20.99 -15.39 2.99
C HIS A 114 -19.49 -15.52 2.71
N PRO A 115 -18.64 -15.69 3.75
CA PRO A 115 -17.19 -15.77 3.58
C PRO A 115 -16.75 -16.96 2.72
N GLU A 116 -17.52 -18.04 2.68
CA GLU A 116 -17.28 -19.23 1.85
C GLU A 116 -17.13 -18.91 0.36
N LYS A 117 -17.67 -17.77 -0.10
CA LYS A 117 -17.49 -17.30 -1.47
C LYS A 117 -16.05 -16.97 -1.82
N LEU A 118 -15.20 -16.70 -0.83
CA LEU A 118 -13.77 -16.51 -1.06
C LEU A 118 -13.05 -17.82 -1.41
N LEU A 119 -13.59 -18.98 -1.04
CA LEU A 119 -12.98 -20.29 -1.36
C LEU A 119 -12.90 -20.57 -2.87
N SER A 120 -13.79 -19.96 -3.66
CA SER A 120 -13.74 -20.01 -5.13
C SER A 120 -13.06 -18.80 -5.77
N ALA A 121 -12.66 -17.80 -4.99
CA ALA A 121 -11.83 -16.70 -5.50
C ALA A 121 -10.43 -17.23 -5.86
N LEU A 122 -9.73 -16.52 -6.74
CA LEU A 122 -8.39 -16.90 -7.16
C LEU A 122 -7.33 -16.24 -6.27
N ALA A 123 -6.42 -17.06 -5.74
CA ALA A 123 -5.14 -16.65 -5.21
C ALA A 123 -4.20 -16.32 -6.37
N LEU A 124 -4.00 -15.03 -6.65
CA LEU A 124 -3.23 -14.56 -7.81
C LEU A 124 -1.83 -14.07 -7.44
N VAL A 125 -0.83 -14.48 -8.22
CA VAL A 125 0.53 -13.91 -8.19
C VAL A 125 0.94 -13.50 -9.60
N PRO A 126 1.41 -12.26 -9.83
CA PRO A 126 1.92 -11.83 -11.14
C PRO A 126 3.02 -12.77 -11.67
N VAL A 127 2.99 -13.06 -12.98
CA VAL A 127 3.97 -13.96 -13.63
C VAL A 127 5.40 -13.47 -13.40
N ASP A 128 5.62 -12.16 -13.52
CA ASP A 128 6.94 -11.54 -13.31
C ASP A 128 7.47 -11.69 -11.88
N GLN A 129 6.63 -12.01 -10.90
CA GLN A 129 7.05 -12.27 -9.52
C GLN A 129 7.41 -13.74 -9.29
N ILE A 130 6.77 -14.68 -10.00
CA ILE A 130 7.05 -16.12 -9.95
C ILE A 130 8.32 -16.49 -10.73
N GLU A 131 8.62 -15.75 -11.79
CA GLU A 131 9.77 -16.00 -12.66
C GLU A 131 11.07 -15.32 -12.18
N ARG A 132 11.00 -14.39 -11.20
CA ARG A 132 12.18 -13.79 -10.58
C ARG A 132 13.04 -14.84 -9.86
N LYS A 133 14.34 -14.88 -10.18
CA LYS A 133 15.32 -15.81 -9.59
C LYS A 133 15.77 -15.46 -8.16
N GLN A 134 15.44 -14.27 -7.66
CA GLN A 134 15.88 -13.78 -6.33
C GLN A 134 15.11 -14.38 -5.16
N HIS A 135 14.04 -15.14 -5.42
CA HIS A 135 13.18 -15.73 -4.40
C HIS A 135 13.40 -17.24 -4.31
N SER A 136 13.46 -17.75 -3.08
CA SER A 136 13.63 -19.18 -2.82
C SER A 136 12.34 -19.93 -3.10
N ASP A 137 12.45 -21.18 -3.51
CA ASP A 137 11.32 -22.10 -3.66
C ASP A 137 10.60 -22.38 -2.32
N ASP A 138 11.30 -22.13 -1.21
CA ASP A 138 10.80 -22.21 0.16
C ASP A 138 10.08 -20.95 0.65
N ASP A 139 10.10 -19.86 -0.13
CA ASP A 139 9.35 -18.63 0.18
C ASP A 139 7.85 -18.92 0.18
N ILE A 140 7.10 -18.19 1.00
CA ILE A 140 5.68 -18.45 1.25
C ILE A 140 4.82 -17.30 0.71
N PHE A 141 3.78 -17.63 -0.03
CA PHE A 141 2.71 -16.69 -0.32
C PHE A 141 1.59 -16.81 0.70
N ILE A 142 1.14 -15.67 1.22
CA ILE A 142 -0.02 -15.57 2.11
C ILE A 142 -1.08 -14.72 1.42
N PHE A 143 -2.32 -15.20 1.34
CA PHE A 143 -3.38 -14.51 0.60
C PHE A 143 -4.42 -13.87 1.51
N ALA A 144 -4.75 -12.61 1.24
CA ALA A 144 -5.70 -11.84 2.03
C ALA A 144 -6.70 -11.09 1.16
N PHE A 145 -7.93 -10.91 1.66
CA PHE A 145 -8.94 -10.05 1.07
C PHE A 145 -9.26 -8.91 2.02
N PHE A 146 -9.19 -7.68 1.52
CA PHE A 146 -9.38 -6.48 2.34
C PHE A 146 -10.65 -5.76 1.91
N ASN A 147 -11.64 -5.74 2.80
CA ASN A 147 -12.90 -5.02 2.61
C ASN A 147 -12.68 -3.53 2.94
N ALA A 148 -12.78 -2.67 1.92
CA ALA A 148 -12.63 -1.23 2.12
C ALA A 148 -13.47 -0.39 1.15
N LEU A 149 -13.80 0.84 1.56
CA LEU A 149 -14.33 1.88 0.68
C LEU A 149 -13.22 2.85 0.27
N LEU A 150 -13.37 3.43 -0.92
CA LEU A 150 -12.47 4.43 -1.48
C LEU A 150 -13.26 5.63 -2.03
N THR A 151 -12.67 6.82 -1.91
CA THR A 151 -13.17 8.08 -2.49
C THR A 151 -12.67 8.26 -3.92
N SER A 152 -13.16 7.41 -4.84
CA SER A 152 -12.64 7.35 -6.21
C SER A 152 -12.98 8.55 -7.12
N SER A 153 -13.83 9.47 -6.66
CA SER A 153 -14.27 10.68 -7.40
C SER A 153 -14.39 11.88 -6.45
N GLN A 154 -14.41 13.08 -7.02
CA GLN A 154 -14.61 14.34 -6.29
C GLN A 154 -15.92 14.34 -5.49
N ASP A 155 -17.02 13.83 -6.06
CA ASP A 155 -18.30 13.78 -5.34
C ASP A 155 -18.24 12.88 -4.10
N LYS A 156 -17.57 11.73 -4.20
CA LYS A 156 -17.38 10.85 -3.04
C LYS A 156 -16.48 11.50 -2.00
N LEU A 157 -15.47 12.26 -2.43
CA LEU A 157 -14.61 13.02 -1.53
C LEU A 157 -15.41 14.10 -0.78
N LYS A 158 -16.21 14.91 -1.48
CA LYS A 158 -17.10 15.91 -0.87
C LYS A 158 -18.05 15.27 0.13
N LYS A 159 -18.65 14.12 -0.20
CA LYS A 159 -19.50 13.35 0.74
C LYS A 159 -18.74 12.87 1.97
N ALA A 160 -17.49 12.42 1.82
CA ALA A 160 -16.65 12.01 2.95
C ALA A 160 -16.34 13.21 3.86
N ILE A 161 -15.99 14.36 3.27
CA ILE A 161 -15.75 15.61 4.00
C ILE A 161 -17.00 16.06 4.77
N ALA A 162 -18.17 16.09 4.11
CA ALA A 162 -19.44 16.46 4.74
C ALA A 162 -19.83 15.52 5.89
N ALA A 163 -19.45 14.24 5.79
CA ALA A 163 -19.66 13.25 6.85
C ALA A 163 -18.53 13.23 7.91
N ASN A 164 -17.68 14.25 7.95
CA ASN A 164 -16.52 14.38 8.83
C ASN A 164 -15.62 13.14 8.85
N GLN A 165 -15.51 12.46 7.71
CA GLN A 165 -14.66 11.29 7.56
C GLN A 165 -13.22 11.72 7.34
N PRO A 166 -12.23 10.98 7.86
CA PRO A 166 -10.83 11.29 7.66
C PRO A 166 -10.48 11.29 6.17
N ILE A 167 -9.64 12.22 5.76
CA ILE A 167 -9.11 12.33 4.39
C ILE A 167 -7.59 12.50 4.46
N TYR A 168 -6.91 12.14 3.37
CA TYR A 168 -5.50 12.47 3.19
C TYR A 168 -5.27 12.90 1.75
N LEU A 169 -5.30 14.21 1.49
CA LEU A 169 -5.17 14.76 0.15
C LEU A 169 -3.71 14.89 -0.21
N ILE A 170 -3.29 14.25 -1.29
CA ILE A 170 -1.91 14.28 -1.75
C ILE A 170 -1.84 14.72 -3.21
N HIS A 171 -0.81 15.49 -3.52
CA HIS A 171 -0.37 15.83 -4.86
C HIS A 171 1.07 15.32 -5.03
N ALA A 172 1.27 14.32 -5.89
CA ALA A 172 2.59 13.74 -6.13
C ALA A 172 3.36 14.56 -7.17
N LEU A 173 4.57 14.99 -6.81
CA LEU A 173 5.37 15.90 -7.63
C LEU A 173 5.97 15.22 -8.88
N PRO A 174 6.41 16.00 -9.89
CA PRO A 174 7.06 15.46 -11.09
C PRO A 174 8.35 14.69 -10.79
N LYS A 175 8.80 13.85 -11.74
CA LYS A 175 10.00 13.01 -11.58
C LYS A 175 11.23 13.84 -11.23
N ALA A 176 11.37 14.98 -11.91
CA ALA A 176 12.51 15.88 -11.74
C ALA A 176 12.64 16.41 -10.31
N TRP A 177 11.54 16.48 -9.55
CA TRP A 177 11.53 16.88 -8.15
C TRP A 177 11.72 15.68 -7.21
N ALA A 178 10.98 14.60 -7.46
CA ALA A 178 10.91 13.45 -6.55
C ALA A 178 12.13 12.52 -6.67
N ASN A 179 12.76 12.46 -7.83
CA ASN A 179 13.91 11.61 -8.13
C ASN A 179 14.80 12.27 -9.20
N PRO A 180 15.47 13.39 -8.86
CA PRO A 180 16.35 14.12 -9.77
C PRO A 180 17.57 13.29 -10.15
N ARG A 181 18.13 13.56 -11.34
CA ARG A 181 19.38 12.94 -11.78
C ARG A 181 20.57 13.36 -10.93
N GLN A 182 20.58 14.61 -10.48
CA GLN A 182 21.61 15.17 -9.62
C GLN A 182 21.07 15.29 -8.20
N TRP A 183 21.82 14.76 -7.23
CA TRP A 183 21.47 14.86 -5.82
C TRP A 183 22.04 16.14 -5.23
N GLN A 184 21.30 17.24 -5.40
CA GLN A 184 21.69 18.58 -4.96
C GLN A 184 20.50 19.27 -4.30
N PRO A 185 20.73 20.24 -3.38
CA PRO A 185 19.67 21.03 -2.79
C PRO A 185 18.76 21.68 -3.84
N LEU A 186 17.45 21.62 -3.63
CA LEU A 186 16.43 22.27 -4.46
C LEU A 186 16.38 23.80 -4.25
N GLY A 187 17.29 24.34 -3.43
CA GLY A 187 17.32 25.72 -2.97
C GLY A 187 16.18 26.07 -2.03
N LYS A 188 16.03 27.36 -1.72
CA LYS A 188 14.97 27.87 -0.84
C LYS A 188 13.61 27.76 -1.52
N LEU A 189 12.88 26.70 -1.22
CA LEU A 189 11.56 26.43 -1.79
C LEU A 189 10.56 27.52 -1.38
N ALA A 190 9.83 28.06 -2.35
CA ALA A 190 8.80 29.06 -2.11
C ALA A 190 7.41 28.51 -2.44
N LEU A 191 6.46 28.71 -1.52
CA LEU A 191 5.08 28.27 -1.65
C LEU A 191 4.14 29.48 -1.66
N LYS A 192 3.07 29.40 -2.45
CA LYS A 192 2.00 30.40 -2.46
C LYS A 192 0.66 29.69 -2.69
N SER A 193 -0.38 30.18 -2.03
CA SER A 193 -1.74 29.65 -2.18
C SER A 193 -2.68 30.70 -2.73
N ASN A 194 -3.51 30.33 -3.70
CA ASN A 194 -4.70 31.08 -4.12
C ASN A 194 -5.96 30.61 -3.39
N HIS A 195 -5.83 29.81 -2.31
CA HIS A 195 -6.93 29.47 -1.42
C HIS A 195 -7.50 30.73 -0.76
N ALA A 196 -8.81 30.76 -0.56
CA ALA A 196 -9.51 31.94 -0.02
C ALA A 196 -9.15 32.26 1.44
N SER A 197 -8.70 31.26 2.22
CA SER A 197 -8.27 31.38 3.61
C SER A 197 -6.89 30.77 3.81
N ASP A 198 -6.38 30.86 5.03
CA ASP A 198 -5.18 30.13 5.43
C ASP A 198 -5.36 28.64 5.14
N ILE A 199 -4.35 28.04 4.50
CA ILE A 199 -4.31 26.59 4.27
C ILE A 199 -3.04 26.00 4.85
N LYS A 200 -3.19 24.90 5.57
CA LYS A 200 -2.08 24.10 6.05
C LYS A 200 -1.65 23.12 4.97
N ILE A 201 -0.38 23.16 4.61
CA ILE A 201 0.26 22.25 3.65
C ILE A 201 1.44 21.56 4.32
N GLU A 202 1.59 20.27 4.07
CA GLU A 202 2.83 19.55 4.33
C GLU A 202 3.55 19.29 3.00
N ILE A 203 4.86 19.50 2.98
CA ILE A 203 5.73 19.05 1.89
C ILE A 203 6.67 17.96 2.42
N GLY A 204 6.94 16.94 1.61
CA GLY A 204 7.77 15.80 2.02
C GLY A 204 8.72 15.32 0.93
N GLY A 205 9.92 14.93 1.34
CA GLY A 205 11.04 14.62 0.46
C GLY A 205 12.26 14.09 1.21
N GLN A 206 13.45 14.26 0.65
CA GLN A 206 14.69 13.78 1.26
C GLN A 206 15.73 14.90 1.40
N ASP A 207 16.58 14.79 2.42
CA ASP A 207 17.72 15.68 2.68
C ASP A 207 19.00 15.26 1.93
N ALA A 208 20.11 15.96 2.19
CA ALA A 208 21.41 15.66 1.60
C ALA A 208 21.91 14.22 1.92
N GLN A 209 21.52 13.67 3.07
CA GLN A 209 21.85 12.31 3.51
C GLN A 209 20.84 11.26 3.03
N ARG A 210 19.93 11.62 2.12
CA ARG A 210 18.84 10.74 1.61
C ARG A 210 17.84 10.33 2.69
N ARG A 211 17.83 10.98 3.86
CA ARG A 211 16.86 10.71 4.91
C ARG A 211 15.56 11.39 4.56
N PHE A 212 14.45 10.69 4.77
CA PHE A 212 13.13 11.27 4.58
C PHE A 212 12.86 12.34 5.64
N GLN A 213 12.28 13.46 5.21
CA GLN A 213 11.79 14.52 6.09
C GLN A 213 10.56 15.21 5.50
N SER A 214 9.80 15.89 6.36
CA SER A 214 8.67 16.72 5.95
C SER A 214 8.63 18.04 6.73
N GLU A 215 7.91 19.01 6.18
CA GLU A 215 7.67 20.32 6.80
C GLU A 215 6.21 20.72 6.62
N GLN A 216 5.59 21.22 7.69
CA GLN A 216 4.25 21.79 7.67
C GLN A 216 4.33 23.31 7.64
N ILE A 217 3.61 23.93 6.70
CA ILE A 217 3.63 25.35 6.41
C ILE A 217 2.17 25.83 6.35
N ILE A 218 1.88 26.92 7.05
CA ILE A 218 0.60 27.63 6.92
C ILE A 218 0.80 28.68 5.81
N LEU A 219 -0.04 28.60 4.78
CA LEU A 219 -0.04 29.51 3.63
C LEU A 219 -1.23 30.45 3.72
N PRO A 220 -1.03 31.72 4.07
CA PRO A 220 -2.07 32.73 3.94
C PRO A 220 -2.42 33.00 2.47
N PRO A 221 -3.64 33.49 2.18
CA PRO A 221 -4.06 33.82 0.83
C PRO A 221 -3.07 34.76 0.13
N LYS A 222 -2.70 34.39 -1.10
CA LYS A 222 -1.85 35.17 -2.02
C LYS A 222 -0.48 35.57 -1.47
N THR A 223 -0.08 35.02 -0.33
CA THR A 223 1.18 35.36 0.36
C THR A 223 2.21 34.27 0.11
N ARG A 224 3.43 34.67 -0.20
CA ARG A 224 4.55 33.73 -0.37
C ARG A 224 5.13 33.36 0.99
N ARG A 225 5.39 32.08 1.20
CA ARG A 225 6.15 31.54 2.32
C ARG A 225 7.32 30.71 1.81
N THR A 226 8.39 30.64 2.58
CA THR A 226 9.58 29.85 2.25
C THR A 226 9.66 28.67 3.19
N ALA A 227 9.98 27.49 2.66
CA ALA A 227 10.29 26.33 3.48
C ALA A 227 11.56 26.59 4.31
N ARG A 228 11.57 26.12 5.55
CA ARG A 228 12.70 26.27 6.47
C ARG A 228 13.71 25.13 6.29
N ARG A 229 13.24 23.93 5.96
CA ARG A 229 14.08 22.77 5.70
C ARG A 229 14.65 22.82 4.29
N GLU A 230 15.90 22.39 4.16
CA GLU A 230 16.52 22.16 2.86
C GLU A 230 16.21 20.76 2.37
N PHE A 231 15.76 20.65 1.12
CA PHE A 231 15.43 19.38 0.48
C PHE A 231 16.34 19.15 -0.73
N CYS A 232 16.85 17.94 -0.92
CA CYS A 232 17.48 17.50 -2.16
C CYS A 232 16.46 16.86 -3.13
N THR A 233 15.37 16.33 -2.60
CA THR A 233 14.21 15.87 -3.37
C THR A 233 12.92 16.30 -2.72
N LEU A 234 11.86 16.43 -3.52
CA LEU A 234 10.52 16.63 -3.01
C LEU A 234 9.54 15.73 -3.75
N SER A 235 8.85 14.90 -2.98
CA SER A 235 8.04 13.80 -3.50
C SER A 235 6.57 14.17 -3.59
N TYR A 236 6.06 14.93 -2.62
CA TYR A 236 4.64 15.27 -2.54
C TYR A 236 4.38 16.60 -1.83
N MET A 237 3.17 17.11 -2.08
CA MET A 237 2.47 18.04 -1.20
C MET A 237 1.25 17.33 -0.61
N HIS A 238 0.94 17.57 0.66
CA HIS A 238 -0.24 17.09 1.36
C HIS A 238 -1.03 18.27 1.91
N SER A 239 -2.36 18.22 1.75
CA SER A 239 -3.25 19.24 2.30
C SER A 239 -4.22 18.62 3.31
N PHE A 240 -4.45 19.36 4.41
CA PHE A 240 -5.32 18.96 5.52
C PHE A 240 -6.80 19.29 5.27
N SER A 241 -7.09 20.10 4.25
CA SER A 241 -8.43 20.46 3.79
C SER A 241 -8.47 20.47 2.26
N LEU A 242 -9.66 20.41 1.65
CA LEU A 242 -9.76 20.46 0.19
C LEU A 242 -9.42 21.88 -0.31
N PRO A 243 -8.35 22.06 -1.10
CA PRO A 243 -8.02 23.37 -1.63
C PRO A 243 -9.12 23.84 -2.60
N ASN A 244 -9.57 25.08 -2.43
CA ASN A 244 -10.49 25.76 -3.36
C ASN A 244 -9.78 26.69 -4.37
N GLY A 245 -8.45 26.75 -4.30
CA GLY A 245 -7.60 27.52 -5.20
C GLY A 245 -6.29 26.78 -5.47
N GLU A 246 -5.56 27.23 -6.48
CA GLU A 246 -4.27 26.66 -6.86
C GLU A 246 -3.21 26.87 -5.77
N ILE A 247 -2.35 25.88 -5.58
CA ILE A 247 -1.17 25.97 -4.72
C ILE A 247 0.07 25.84 -5.60
N GLY A 248 0.91 26.87 -5.58
CA GLY A 248 2.18 26.91 -6.30
C GLY A 248 3.36 26.60 -5.40
N LEU A 249 4.31 25.83 -5.92
CA LEU A 249 5.59 25.50 -5.30
C LEU A 249 6.71 25.75 -6.30
N HIS A 250 7.65 26.63 -5.95
CA HIS A 250 8.78 27.03 -6.78
C HIS A 250 10.11 26.54 -6.20
N SER A 251 10.98 26.01 -7.08
CA SER A 251 12.37 25.68 -6.77
C SER A 251 13.30 26.56 -7.60
N PRO A 252 14.15 27.39 -6.97
CA PRO A 252 15.11 28.20 -7.68
C PRO A 252 16.22 27.36 -8.34
N ALA A 253 16.60 26.23 -7.73
CA ALA A 253 17.63 25.35 -8.29
C ALA A 253 17.16 24.66 -9.57
N LEU A 254 15.89 24.23 -9.61
CA LEU A 254 15.29 23.64 -10.81
C LEU A 254 14.81 24.69 -11.83
N LYS A 255 14.70 25.96 -11.43
CA LYS A 255 14.06 27.05 -12.19
C LYS A 255 12.64 26.66 -12.65
N ASP A 256 11.94 25.92 -11.80
CA ASP A 256 10.64 25.31 -12.12
C ASP A 256 9.59 25.65 -11.05
N THR A 257 8.33 25.69 -11.46
CA THR A 257 7.19 25.93 -10.59
C THR A 257 6.10 24.90 -10.82
N VAL A 258 5.80 24.11 -9.80
CA VAL A 258 4.68 23.19 -9.82
C VAL A 258 3.43 23.92 -9.35
N LEU A 259 2.39 23.88 -10.17
CA LEU A 259 1.06 24.40 -9.85
C LEU A 259 0.10 23.23 -9.64
N ALA A 260 -0.49 23.13 -8.45
CA ALA A 260 -1.47 22.11 -8.11
C ALA A 260 -2.86 22.73 -8.04
N ALA A 261 -3.68 22.48 -9.05
CA ALA A 261 -5.07 22.88 -9.09
C ALA A 261 -5.92 22.05 -8.11
N PRO A 262 -7.11 22.54 -7.67
CA PRO A 262 -8.02 21.78 -6.81
C PRO A 262 -8.31 20.35 -7.26
N SER A 263 -8.39 20.11 -8.58
CA SER A 263 -8.63 18.79 -9.17
C SER A 263 -7.47 17.80 -9.04
N ASP A 264 -6.25 18.30 -8.81
CA ASP A 264 -5.03 17.48 -8.79
C ASP A 264 -4.81 16.78 -7.45
N TRP A 265 -5.58 17.15 -6.44
CA TRP A 265 -5.51 16.59 -5.09
C TRP A 265 -6.29 15.28 -5.00
N GLY A 266 -5.56 14.20 -4.72
CA GLY A 266 -6.15 12.88 -4.55
C GLY A 266 -6.23 12.46 -3.10
N ASN A 267 -7.42 12.05 -2.63
CA ASN A 267 -7.54 11.45 -1.29
C ASN A 267 -6.99 10.02 -1.27
N ILE A 268 -5.89 9.73 -0.60
CA ILE A 268 -5.35 8.37 -0.50
C ILE A 268 -5.83 7.59 0.73
N TRP A 269 -6.72 8.18 1.53
CA TRP A 269 -7.31 7.48 2.67
C TRP A 269 -8.10 6.24 2.22
N VAL A 270 -7.85 5.13 2.90
CA VAL A 270 -8.56 3.86 2.72
C VAL A 270 -9.47 3.65 3.93
N TYR A 271 -10.78 3.60 3.68
CA TYR A 271 -11.79 3.35 4.72
C TYR A 271 -11.95 1.84 4.88
N GLY A 272 -10.98 1.22 5.54
CA GLY A 272 -10.97 -0.21 5.81
C GLY A 272 -12.00 -0.61 6.84
N MET A 273 -12.58 -1.80 6.67
CA MET A 273 -13.50 -2.41 7.62
C MET A 273 -12.83 -3.61 8.30
N GLU A 274 -12.37 -4.56 7.49
CA GLU A 274 -11.78 -5.81 7.98
C GLU A 274 -10.90 -6.44 6.89
N VAL A 275 -9.97 -7.27 7.33
CA VAL A 275 -9.09 -8.08 6.49
C VAL A 275 -9.35 -9.55 6.80
N THR A 276 -9.55 -10.35 5.77
CA THR A 276 -9.67 -11.81 5.85
C THR A 276 -8.44 -12.45 5.24
N PHE A 277 -7.57 -13.04 6.07
CA PHE A 277 -6.47 -13.87 5.61
C PHE A 277 -7.00 -15.30 5.40
N THR A 278 -6.73 -15.86 4.23
CA THR A 278 -7.39 -17.09 3.77
C THR A 278 -6.52 -18.33 3.93
N GLY A 279 -5.31 -18.31 3.38
CA GLY A 279 -4.41 -19.45 3.42
C GLY A 279 -3.01 -19.08 2.95
N PHE A 280 -2.12 -20.06 3.00
CA PHE A 280 -0.76 -19.94 2.51
C PHE A 280 -0.37 -21.08 1.58
N ILE A 281 0.72 -20.90 0.84
CA ILE A 281 1.31 -21.93 0.00
C ILE A 281 2.79 -21.59 -0.24
N THR A 282 3.64 -22.59 -0.43
CA THR A 282 5.03 -22.33 -0.83
C THR A 282 5.11 -21.90 -2.29
N ARG A 283 6.14 -21.12 -2.64
CA ARG A 283 6.40 -20.69 -4.02
C ARG A 283 6.55 -21.89 -4.96
N ARG A 284 7.26 -22.94 -4.51
CA ARG A 284 7.43 -24.18 -5.26
C ARG A 284 6.10 -24.86 -5.57
N GLU A 285 5.27 -25.09 -4.55
CA GLU A 285 3.95 -25.73 -4.73
C GLU A 285 3.07 -24.88 -5.65
N PHE A 286 3.03 -23.57 -5.43
CA PHE A 286 2.23 -22.67 -6.25
C PHE A 286 2.67 -22.70 -7.73
N ARG A 287 3.98 -22.74 -8.02
CA ARG A 287 4.49 -22.86 -9.39
C ARG A 287 4.06 -24.17 -10.06
N GLN A 288 3.94 -25.25 -9.30
CA GLN A 288 3.58 -26.57 -9.82
C GLN A 288 2.09 -26.70 -10.12
N ILE A 289 1.23 -26.09 -9.29
CA ILE A 289 -0.23 -26.35 -9.34
C ILE A 289 -1.07 -25.15 -9.80
N ALA A 290 -0.52 -23.93 -9.84
CA ALA A 290 -1.25 -22.75 -10.29
C ALA A 290 -1.26 -22.65 -11.81
N GLU A 291 -2.37 -22.17 -12.36
CA GLU A 291 -2.56 -22.02 -13.80
C GLU A 291 -2.28 -20.59 -14.26
N ARG A 292 -1.85 -20.41 -15.51
CA ARG A 292 -1.69 -19.08 -16.09
C ARG A 292 -3.07 -18.45 -16.33
N ILE A 293 -3.25 -17.26 -15.78
CA ILE A 293 -4.42 -16.39 -15.94
C ILE A 293 -4.03 -15.20 -16.82
N PRO A 294 -4.59 -15.11 -18.04
CA PRO A 294 -4.28 -14.02 -18.97
C PRO A 294 -4.59 -12.63 -18.38
N LYS A 295 -3.90 -11.62 -18.92
CA LYS A 295 -4.23 -10.23 -18.68
C LYS A 295 -5.64 -9.93 -19.22
N GLY A 296 -6.45 -9.21 -18.45
CA GLY A 296 -7.82 -8.86 -18.82
C GLY A 296 -8.90 -9.84 -18.34
N SER A 297 -8.51 -10.99 -17.77
CA SER A 297 -9.43 -12.00 -17.25
C SER A 297 -10.31 -11.46 -16.12
N ARG A 298 -11.59 -11.85 -16.12
CA ARG A 298 -12.54 -11.50 -15.04
C ARG A 298 -12.31 -12.44 -13.86
N VAL A 299 -12.22 -11.91 -12.66
CA VAL A 299 -12.03 -12.68 -11.43
C VAL A 299 -12.93 -12.15 -10.32
N PHE A 300 -13.09 -12.89 -9.23
CA PHE A 300 -13.95 -12.45 -8.12
C PHE A 300 -13.54 -11.09 -7.55
N GLN A 301 -12.24 -10.93 -7.27
CA GLN A 301 -11.68 -9.74 -6.64
C GLN A 301 -11.67 -8.50 -7.55
N TYR A 302 -11.64 -8.64 -8.87
CA TYR A 302 -11.49 -7.53 -9.83
C TYR A 302 -12.31 -7.75 -11.09
N SER A 303 -12.82 -6.67 -11.69
CA SER A 303 -13.51 -6.78 -12.98
C SER A 303 -12.63 -7.34 -14.09
N ARG A 304 -11.34 -6.99 -14.11
CA ARG A 304 -10.30 -7.52 -15.01
C ARG A 304 -8.93 -7.53 -14.35
N THR A 305 -8.11 -8.54 -14.60
CA THR A 305 -6.67 -8.56 -14.24
C THR A 305 -5.92 -7.50 -15.06
N ARG A 306 -4.87 -6.90 -14.48
CA ARG A 306 -4.07 -5.83 -15.12
C ARG A 306 -2.79 -6.33 -15.78
N THR A 307 -2.32 -7.47 -15.33
CA THR A 307 -1.14 -8.18 -15.78
C THR A 307 -1.51 -9.65 -15.91
N GLU A 308 -0.65 -10.44 -16.55
CA GLU A 308 -0.72 -11.89 -16.47
C GLU A 308 -0.37 -12.35 -15.06
N ASN A 309 -1.06 -13.39 -14.58
CA ASN A 309 -0.84 -13.95 -13.26
C ASN A 309 -0.79 -15.47 -13.36
N PHE A 310 -0.19 -16.11 -12.38
CA PHE A 310 -0.56 -17.46 -11.98
C PHE A 310 -1.72 -17.38 -10.98
N GLY A 311 -2.63 -18.35 -11.03
CA GLY A 311 -3.82 -18.39 -10.19
C GLY A 311 -4.26 -19.80 -9.83
N MET A 312 -4.76 -19.96 -8.61
CA MET A 312 -5.48 -21.17 -8.19
C MET A 312 -6.64 -20.80 -7.25
N PRO A 313 -7.67 -21.64 -7.12
CA PRO A 313 -8.73 -21.41 -6.14
C PRO A 313 -8.20 -21.35 -4.71
N VAL A 314 -8.71 -20.41 -3.90
CA VAL A 314 -8.33 -20.26 -2.48
C VAL A 314 -8.55 -21.54 -1.68
N ARG A 315 -9.57 -22.35 -2.00
CA ARG A 315 -9.81 -23.66 -1.35
C ARG A 315 -8.62 -24.63 -1.45
N GLY A 316 -7.70 -24.42 -2.40
CA GLY A 316 -6.51 -25.24 -2.57
C GLY A 316 -5.29 -24.75 -1.79
N LEU A 317 -5.41 -23.66 -1.01
CA LEU A 317 -4.34 -23.20 -0.12
C LEU A 317 -4.33 -23.99 1.19
N HIS A 318 -3.21 -23.92 1.92
CA HIS A 318 -3.11 -24.51 3.26
C HIS A 318 -3.66 -23.55 4.33
N PRO A 319 -4.29 -24.08 5.40
CA PRO A 319 -4.75 -23.26 6.53
C PRO A 319 -3.59 -22.53 7.21
N LEU A 320 -3.77 -21.23 7.54
CA LEU A 320 -2.71 -20.45 8.21
C LEU A 320 -2.29 -21.02 9.58
N LYS A 321 -3.20 -21.73 10.24
CA LYS A 321 -2.90 -22.42 11.51
C LYS A 321 -1.72 -23.38 11.37
N ASP A 322 -1.61 -24.07 10.24
CA ASP A 322 -0.53 -25.03 9.98
C ASP A 322 0.81 -24.31 9.85
N LEU A 323 0.83 -23.16 9.17
CA LEU A 323 2.02 -22.31 9.10
C LEU A 323 2.46 -21.85 10.49
N PHE A 324 1.51 -21.46 11.35
CA PHE A 324 1.82 -21.00 12.70
C PHE A 324 2.32 -22.11 13.61
N THR A 325 1.78 -23.32 13.49
CA THR A 325 2.29 -24.50 14.21
C THR A 325 3.73 -24.78 13.78
N ARG A 326 3.99 -24.86 12.47
CA ARG A 326 5.35 -25.06 11.94
C ARG A 326 6.33 -23.97 12.34
N ALA A 327 5.88 -22.71 12.38
CA ALA A 327 6.71 -21.60 12.84
C ALA A 327 7.23 -21.80 14.27
N ARG A 328 6.40 -22.36 15.16
CA ARG A 328 6.78 -22.69 16.53
C ARG A 328 7.73 -23.88 16.58
N GLU A 329 7.46 -24.92 15.80
CA GLU A 329 8.36 -26.09 15.68
C GLU A 329 9.74 -25.67 15.17
N TRP A 330 9.81 -24.83 14.13
CA TRP A 330 11.08 -24.31 13.60
C TRP A 330 11.82 -23.42 14.57
N ALA A 331 11.11 -22.65 15.39
CA ALA A 331 11.74 -21.84 16.44
C ALA A 331 12.29 -22.73 17.57
N ALA A 332 11.54 -23.75 17.98
CA ALA A 332 11.96 -24.69 19.02
C ALA A 332 13.17 -25.54 18.57
N ALA A 333 13.23 -25.95 17.30
CA ALA A 333 14.36 -26.72 16.77
C ALA A 333 15.67 -25.92 16.61
N LYS A 334 15.61 -24.58 16.74
CA LYS A 334 16.77 -23.69 16.70
C LYS A 334 17.28 -23.27 18.09
N ALA A 335 16.49 -23.53 19.14
CA ALA A 335 16.81 -23.21 20.53
C ALA A 335 17.56 -24.39 21.18
#